data_AF-A0A9D5AGR3-F1
#
_entry.id   AF-A0A9D5AGR3-F1
#
_cell.length_a   1.000
_cell.length_b   1.000
_cell.length_c   1.000
_cell.angle_alpha   90.00
_cell.angle_beta   90.00
_cell.angle_gamma   90.00
#
_symmetry.space_group_name_H-M   'P 1'
#
loop_
_entity.id
_entity.type
_entity.pdbx_description
1 polymer ?
#
loop_
_entity_poly.entity_id
_entity_poly.type
_entity_poly.pdbx_seq_one_letter_code
_entity_poly.pdbx_strand_id
1 'polypeptide(L)'
;MFVCKGTTGDVLSGKKSGDEVHLGILQQWFGIQWWNSREVALLVTLVLVMFPLVLYRSVESLKYSSAVSTLLAVAFVVICSGLAIVALVQGKTQTPKLVPRLDYRTSFFDLFTAVPVIVIAFAFHFNVHPIGFELANPSDMKTAVRLAILFCVVIYFIIGLFGYLLFGDSIQSDILVNFDQSADSAVGSFLNTLIRVSYALHIMLVFPVVNFSLRTNIYELFFPKKPLLATDTDNKRFVILTLVILILSYLAAIAIPDIWYFFQFLGSTTALCLSFIFPGTIVLRDALRISTRKDKIIALVMIILAVVTSAIAISTNIYNALGSKS
;
A
#
# COMPACT_ATOMS: atom_id res chain seq x y z
N MET A 1 -7.97 0.69 5.04
CA MET A 1 -7.20 0.11 6.17
C MET A 1 -5.69 0.36 6.04
N PHE A 2 -5.05 0.02 4.92
CA PHE A 2 -3.58 0.07 4.71
C PHE A 2 -2.93 1.45 4.56
N VAL A 3 -3.73 2.51 4.48
CA VAL A 3 -3.34 3.81 3.88
C VAL A 3 -3.32 4.92 4.95
N CYS A 4 -4.17 4.85 5.98
CA CYS A 4 -4.22 5.91 7.00
C CYS A 4 -3.04 5.88 7.96
N LYS A 5 -2.51 4.70 8.32
CA LYS A 5 -1.75 4.61 9.56
C LYS A 5 -0.36 5.21 9.52
N GLY A 6 0.54 4.66 8.71
CA GLY A 6 1.96 4.97 8.88
C GLY A 6 2.53 5.94 7.86
N THR A 7 1.73 6.44 6.93
CA THR A 7 2.19 7.49 6.01
C THR A 7 1.43 8.79 6.20
N THR A 8 0.10 8.84 6.20
CA THR A 8 -0.59 10.13 6.44
C THR A 8 -0.39 10.64 7.87
N GLY A 9 -0.55 9.78 8.89
CA GLY A 9 -0.37 10.15 10.29
C GLY A 9 1.06 10.59 10.61
N ASP A 10 2.04 9.81 10.13
CA ASP A 10 3.46 10.06 10.37
C ASP A 10 3.95 11.26 9.54
N VAL A 11 3.43 11.46 8.33
CA VAL A 11 3.69 12.67 7.53
C VAL A 11 3.13 13.92 8.21
N LEU A 12 1.89 13.88 8.71
CA LEU A 12 1.23 15.06 9.29
C LEU A 12 1.73 15.38 10.71
N SER A 13 1.90 14.35 11.55
CA SER A 13 2.13 14.48 13.01
C SER A 13 3.42 13.83 13.50
N GLY A 14 4.27 13.33 12.60
CA GLY A 14 5.59 12.84 12.96
C GLY A 14 5.56 11.47 13.61
N LYS A 15 6.75 10.92 13.85
CA LYS A 15 6.96 9.65 14.55
C LYS A 15 8.10 9.80 15.53
N LYS A 16 7.90 9.35 16.76
CA LYS A 16 8.98 9.19 17.73
C LYS A 16 9.52 7.76 17.60
N SER A 17 10.76 7.63 17.13
CA SER A 17 11.42 6.33 16.96
C SER A 17 12.69 6.30 17.81
N GLY A 18 12.58 5.77 19.04
CA GLY A 18 13.69 5.79 19.99
C GLY A 18 14.05 7.23 20.43
N ASP A 19 15.33 7.59 20.29
CA ASP A 19 15.88 8.91 20.64
C ASP A 19 15.70 9.98 19.55
N GLU A 20 15.34 9.59 18.31
CA GLU A 20 15.07 10.53 17.22
C GLU A 20 13.58 10.88 17.14
N VAL A 21 13.28 12.19 17.18
CA VAL A 21 11.93 12.74 17.02
C VAL A 21 11.82 13.27 15.60
N HIS A 22 11.09 12.55 14.74
CA HIS A 22 10.71 13.05 13.42
C HIS A 22 9.47 13.91 13.54
N LEU A 23 9.57 15.18 13.16
CA LEU A 23 8.44 16.10 13.20
C LEU A 23 7.56 15.93 11.97
N GLY A 24 6.24 15.91 12.21
CA GLY A 24 5.25 15.98 11.14
C GLY A 24 5.18 17.36 10.51
N ILE A 25 4.60 17.48 9.33
CA ILE A 25 4.40 18.79 8.66
C ILE A 25 3.62 19.75 9.58
N LEU A 26 2.56 19.28 10.24
CA LEU A 26 1.76 20.12 11.14
C LEU A 26 2.56 20.56 12.36
N GLN A 27 3.46 19.70 12.86
CA GLN A 27 4.32 20.04 13.99
C GLN A 27 5.45 20.98 13.58
N GLN A 28 5.98 20.84 12.36
CA GLN A 28 7.01 21.72 11.83
C GLN A 28 6.48 23.14 11.59
N TRP A 29 5.24 23.27 11.13
CA TRP A 29 4.63 24.57 10.84
C TRP A 29 4.04 25.26 12.06
N PHE A 30 3.43 24.50 12.98
CA PHE A 30 2.65 25.06 14.09
C PHE A 30 3.24 24.73 15.49
N GLY A 31 4.40 24.07 15.56
CA GLY A 31 4.98 23.56 16.80
C GLY A 31 4.21 22.33 17.33
N ILE A 32 4.69 21.70 18.41
CA ILE A 32 4.02 20.55 19.02
C ILE A 32 2.79 21.04 19.80
N GLN A 33 1.60 20.57 19.41
CA GLN A 33 0.32 20.95 20.00
C GLN A 33 -0.52 19.69 20.27
N TRP A 34 -1.55 19.80 21.10
CA TRP A 34 -2.42 18.64 21.38
C TRP A 34 -3.22 18.20 20.14
N TRP A 35 -3.58 19.14 19.25
CA TRP A 35 -4.44 18.89 18.09
C TRP A 35 -3.66 18.33 16.88
N ASN A 36 -2.33 18.44 16.88
CA ASN A 36 -1.47 17.81 15.89
C ASN A 36 -0.83 16.53 16.42
N SER A 37 -1.46 15.90 17.42
CA SER A 37 -1.19 14.51 17.74
C SER A 37 -1.64 13.63 16.59
N ARG A 38 -0.98 12.48 16.44
CA ARG A 38 -1.23 11.53 15.36
C ARG A 38 -2.69 11.07 15.33
N GLU A 39 -3.27 10.78 16.50
CA GLU A 39 -4.63 10.30 16.65
C GLU A 39 -5.63 11.35 16.18
N VAL A 40 -5.45 12.60 16.62
CA VAL A 40 -6.33 13.71 16.27
C VAL A 40 -6.19 14.06 14.78
N ALA A 41 -4.98 14.16 14.25
CA ALA A 41 -4.75 14.45 12.84
C ALA A 41 -5.36 13.39 11.91
N LEU A 42 -5.25 12.11 12.28
CA LEU A 42 -5.88 11.01 11.55
C LEU A 42 -7.40 11.09 11.63
N LEU A 43 -7.96 11.38 12.81
CA LEU A 43 -9.40 11.52 12.98
C LEU A 43 -9.95 12.69 12.15
N VAL A 44 -9.29 13.85 12.20
CA VAL A 44 -9.67 15.04 11.43
C VAL A 44 -9.60 14.75 9.94
N THR A 45 -8.52 14.11 9.46
CA THR A 45 -8.40 13.70 8.06
C THR A 45 -9.50 12.72 7.65
N LEU A 46 -9.78 11.74 8.51
CA LEU A 46 -10.82 10.74 8.27
C LEU A 46 -12.20 11.39 8.14
N VAL A 47 -12.54 12.32 9.04
CA VAL A 47 -13.86 12.96 9.08
C VAL A 47 -14.03 14.02 8.00
N LEU A 48 -13.02 14.87 7.77
CA LEU A 48 -13.13 16.02 6.86
C LEU A 48 -12.81 15.68 5.41
N VAL A 49 -11.92 14.72 5.16
CA VAL A 49 -11.47 14.38 3.80
C VAL A 49 -12.01 13.01 3.39
N MET A 50 -11.70 11.95 4.15
CA MET A 50 -12.00 10.59 3.69
C MET A 50 -13.51 10.26 3.74
N PHE A 51 -14.21 10.64 4.82
CA PHE A 51 -15.62 10.36 5.00
C PHE A 51 -16.50 10.90 3.86
N PRO A 52 -16.44 12.19 3.46
CA PRO A 52 -17.26 12.68 2.36
C PRO A 52 -16.96 11.95 1.04
N LEU A 53 -15.70 11.59 0.78
CA LEU A 53 -15.36 10.82 -0.43
C LEU A 53 -15.86 9.36 -0.37
N VAL A 54 -15.92 8.74 0.80
CA VAL A 54 -16.38 7.34 0.92
C VAL A 54 -17.90 7.23 0.78
N LEU A 55 -18.65 8.31 0.97
CA LEU A 55 -20.11 8.34 0.80
C LEU A 55 -20.55 8.18 -0.67
N TYR A 56 -19.64 8.30 -1.63
CA TYR A 56 -19.91 8.02 -3.03
C TYR A 56 -20.28 6.54 -3.26
N ARG A 57 -21.25 6.31 -4.15
CA ARG A 57 -21.89 5.01 -4.42
C ARG A 57 -21.40 4.27 -5.65
N SER A 58 -20.59 4.92 -6.49
CA SER A 58 -19.99 4.31 -7.68
C SER A 58 -18.50 4.66 -7.76
N VAL A 59 -17.68 3.74 -8.27
CA VAL A 59 -16.27 4.01 -8.55
C VAL A 59 -16.15 5.08 -9.64
N GLU A 60 -17.09 5.14 -10.59
CA GLU A 60 -17.13 6.19 -11.60
C GLU A 60 -17.17 7.61 -10.99
N SER A 61 -17.92 7.84 -9.92
CA SER A 61 -17.94 9.16 -9.25
C SER A 61 -16.60 9.52 -8.58
N LEU A 62 -15.78 8.50 -8.28
CA LEU A 62 -14.43 8.65 -7.75
C LEU A 62 -13.37 8.81 -8.85
N LYS A 63 -13.73 8.77 -10.15
CA LYS A 63 -12.75 8.80 -11.27
C LYS A 63 -11.81 10.00 -11.23
N TYR A 64 -12.31 11.18 -10.85
CA TYR A 64 -11.49 12.38 -10.74
C TYR A 64 -10.51 12.30 -9.56
N SER A 65 -10.97 11.82 -8.40
CA SER A 65 -10.11 11.57 -7.23
C SER A 65 -9.01 10.57 -7.57
N SER A 66 -9.36 9.47 -8.25
CA SER A 66 -8.40 8.45 -8.69
C SER A 66 -7.40 9.00 -9.70
N ALA A 67 -7.85 9.79 -10.70
CA ALA A 67 -6.97 10.39 -11.70
C ALA A 67 -5.97 11.38 -11.06
N VAL A 68 -6.44 12.24 -10.17
CA VAL A 68 -5.58 13.16 -9.40
C VAL A 68 -4.60 12.38 -8.54
N SER A 69 -5.06 11.31 -7.88
CA SER A 69 -4.19 10.44 -7.08
C SER A 69 -3.08 9.80 -7.92
N THR A 70 -3.40 9.27 -9.10
CA THR A 70 -2.38 8.71 -10.01
C THR A 70 -1.39 9.76 -10.48
N LEU A 71 -1.85 10.99 -10.80
CA LEU A 71 -0.98 12.09 -11.19
C LEU A 71 0.01 12.45 -10.05
N LEU A 72 -0.48 12.53 -8.81
CA LEU A 72 0.36 12.81 -7.64
C LEU A 72 1.42 11.72 -7.43
N ALA A 73 1.07 10.44 -7.64
CA ALA A 73 2.03 9.34 -7.58
C ALA A 73 3.12 9.45 -8.66
N VAL A 74 2.74 9.78 -9.89
CA VAL A 74 3.71 10.00 -10.98
C VAL A 74 4.60 11.21 -10.68
N ALA A 75 4.02 12.31 -10.18
CA ALA A 75 4.79 13.49 -9.77
C ALA A 75 5.79 13.14 -8.66
N PHE A 76 5.38 12.36 -7.66
CA PHE A 76 6.27 11.84 -6.61
C PHE A 76 7.46 11.08 -7.21
N VAL A 77 7.20 10.15 -8.14
CA VAL A 77 8.25 9.38 -8.83
C VAL A 77 9.23 10.31 -9.55
N VAL A 78 8.71 11.26 -10.34
CA VAL A 78 9.52 12.20 -11.12
C VAL A 78 10.41 13.07 -10.23
N ILE A 79 9.86 13.59 -9.13
CA ILE A 79 10.63 14.41 -8.18
C ILE A 79 11.72 13.56 -7.51
N CYS A 80 11.39 12.36 -7.04
CA CYS A 80 12.35 11.44 -6.42
C CYS A 80 13.48 11.07 -7.39
N SER A 81 13.16 10.74 -8.65
CA SER A 81 14.14 10.48 -9.70
C SER A 81 15.01 11.70 -9.98
N GLY A 82 14.42 12.90 -10.06
CA GLY A 82 15.15 14.15 -10.26
C GLY A 82 16.16 14.42 -9.14
N LEU A 83 15.74 14.26 -7.88
CA LEU A 83 16.62 14.39 -6.72
C LEU A 83 17.76 13.37 -6.73
N ALA A 84 17.46 12.11 -7.07
CA ALA A 84 18.48 11.08 -7.20
C ALA A 84 19.49 11.36 -8.31
N ILE A 85 19.05 11.89 -9.47
CA ILE A 85 19.95 12.30 -10.56
C ILE A 85 20.83 13.47 -10.11
N VAL A 86 20.27 14.48 -9.44
CA VAL A 86 21.06 15.60 -8.91
C VAL A 86 22.09 15.12 -7.89
N ALA A 87 21.71 14.23 -6.98
CA ALA A 87 22.62 13.63 -6.01
C ALA A 87 23.75 12.83 -6.70
N LEU A 88 23.43 12.12 -7.79
CA LEU A 88 24.38 11.36 -8.60
C LEU A 88 25.41 12.28 -9.26
N VAL A 89 24.95 13.38 -9.86
CA VAL A 89 25.81 14.39 -10.49
C VAL A 89 26.71 15.09 -9.45
N GLN A 90 26.21 15.30 -8.23
CA GLN A 90 26.98 15.88 -7.13
C GLN A 90 27.96 14.90 -6.47
N GLY A 91 27.98 13.62 -6.90
CA GLY A 91 28.84 12.59 -6.29
C GLY A 91 28.45 12.22 -4.86
N LYS A 92 27.22 12.54 -4.44
CA LYS A 92 26.70 12.24 -3.09
C LYS A 92 26.06 10.84 -2.99
N THR A 93 25.92 10.12 -4.10
CA THR A 93 25.31 8.80 -4.14
C THR A 93 26.26 7.71 -3.68
N GLN A 94 25.73 6.72 -2.97
CA GLN A 94 26.48 5.50 -2.70
C GLN A 94 26.66 4.68 -3.99
N THR A 95 27.82 4.03 -4.14
CA THR A 95 28.06 3.15 -5.29
C THR A 95 27.09 1.97 -5.26
N PRO A 96 26.33 1.72 -6.34
CA PRO A 96 25.38 0.61 -6.37
C PRO A 96 26.12 -0.71 -6.21
N LYS A 97 25.81 -1.43 -5.14
CA LYS A 97 26.34 -2.78 -4.87
C LYS A 97 25.48 -3.79 -5.64
N LEU A 98 26.10 -4.56 -6.53
CA LEU A 98 25.41 -5.60 -7.31
C LEU A 98 25.11 -6.86 -6.49
N VAL A 99 25.84 -7.06 -5.38
CA VAL A 99 25.76 -8.24 -4.51
C VAL A 99 25.52 -7.78 -3.08
N PRO A 100 24.58 -8.40 -2.33
CA PRO A 100 24.36 -8.08 -0.93
C PRO A 100 25.60 -8.43 -0.10
N ARG A 101 25.98 -7.55 0.84
CA ARG A 101 26.95 -7.90 1.87
C ARG A 101 26.24 -8.70 2.93
N LEU A 102 26.60 -9.98 3.05
CA LEU A 102 26.09 -10.85 4.09
C LEU A 102 26.94 -10.62 5.34
N ASP A 103 26.52 -9.69 6.19
CA ASP A 103 27.14 -9.44 7.50
C ASP A 103 26.43 -10.25 8.59
N TYR A 104 26.96 -10.29 9.83
CA TYR A 104 26.38 -11.05 10.96
C TYR A 104 24.90 -10.72 11.25
N ARG A 105 24.41 -9.54 10.83
CA ARG A 105 23.03 -9.07 11.04
C ARG A 105 22.08 -9.33 9.87
N THR A 106 22.56 -9.76 8.70
CA THR A 106 21.73 -9.86 7.48
C THR A 106 21.92 -11.22 6.81
N SER A 107 20.85 -11.99 6.72
CA SER A 107 20.85 -13.32 6.12
C SER A 107 20.26 -13.31 4.71
N PHE A 108 20.65 -14.28 3.88
CA PHE A 108 20.00 -14.49 2.58
C PHE A 108 18.48 -14.67 2.71
N PHE A 109 18.02 -15.24 3.83
CA PHE A 109 16.60 -15.43 4.10
C PHE A 109 15.82 -14.13 4.35
N ASP A 110 16.49 -13.02 4.66
CA ASP A 110 15.82 -11.72 4.80
C ASP A 110 15.28 -11.22 3.46
N LEU A 111 15.82 -11.67 2.33
CA LEU A 111 15.26 -11.39 1.00
C LEU A 111 13.83 -11.92 0.87
N PHE A 112 13.51 -13.05 1.51
CA PHE A 112 12.16 -13.62 1.49
C PHE A 112 11.16 -12.79 2.26
N THR A 113 11.60 -11.86 3.12
CA THR A 113 10.72 -10.92 3.80
C THR A 113 10.21 -9.82 2.88
N ALA A 114 10.90 -9.55 1.75
CA ALA A 114 10.44 -8.62 0.72
C ALA A 114 9.37 -9.23 -0.21
N VAL A 115 9.36 -10.56 -0.40
CA VAL A 115 8.40 -11.25 -1.27
C VAL A 115 6.95 -10.97 -0.87
N PRO A 116 6.53 -11.11 0.41
CA PRO A 116 5.21 -10.68 0.86
C PRO A 116 4.86 -9.24 0.54
N VAL A 117 5.82 -8.32 0.68
CA VAL A 117 5.62 -6.88 0.42
C VAL A 117 5.38 -6.63 -1.07
N ILE A 118 6.08 -7.35 -1.95
CA ILE A 118 5.84 -7.31 -3.39
C ILE A 118 4.46 -7.89 -3.72
N VAL A 119 4.08 -9.02 -3.12
CA VAL A 119 2.77 -9.65 -3.36
C VAL A 119 1.63 -8.71 -2.96
N ILE A 120 1.70 -8.04 -1.80
CA ILE A 120 0.69 -7.05 -1.39
C ILE A 120 0.72 -5.82 -2.30
N ALA A 121 1.88 -5.37 -2.77
CA ALA A 121 2.00 -4.23 -3.69
C ALA A 121 1.33 -4.47 -5.05
N PHE A 122 1.22 -5.73 -5.48
CA PHE A 122 0.49 -6.15 -6.67
C PHE A 122 -0.91 -6.72 -6.37
N ALA A 123 -1.38 -6.65 -5.12
CA ALA A 123 -2.69 -7.15 -4.75
C ALA A 123 -3.80 -6.14 -5.11
N PHE A 124 -4.36 -6.29 -6.31
CA PHE A 124 -5.55 -5.51 -6.76
C PHE A 124 -6.78 -6.41 -7.04
N HIS A 125 -6.66 -7.72 -6.85
CA HIS A 125 -7.66 -8.72 -7.22
C HIS A 125 -9.08 -8.43 -6.67
N PHE A 126 -9.18 -7.88 -5.45
CA PHE A 126 -10.46 -7.54 -4.81
C PHE A 126 -11.17 -6.33 -5.46
N ASN A 127 -10.48 -5.56 -6.30
CA ASN A 127 -11.05 -4.45 -7.07
C ASN A 127 -11.55 -4.88 -8.45
N VAL A 128 -11.14 -6.05 -8.95
CA VAL A 128 -11.44 -6.49 -10.32
C VAL A 128 -12.95 -6.63 -10.55
N HIS A 129 -13.68 -7.20 -9.59
CA HIS A 129 -15.13 -7.37 -9.71
C HIS A 129 -15.88 -6.03 -9.67
N PRO A 130 -15.71 -5.16 -8.65
CA PRO A 130 -16.37 -3.85 -8.62
C PRO A 130 -16.10 -3.00 -9.87
N ILE A 131 -14.84 -2.94 -10.33
CA ILE A 131 -14.49 -2.18 -11.54
C ILE A 131 -15.11 -2.83 -12.79
N GLY A 132 -15.12 -4.17 -12.86
CA GLY A 132 -15.66 -4.91 -13.99
C GLY A 132 -17.15 -4.71 -14.21
N PHE A 133 -17.92 -4.49 -13.13
CA PHE A 133 -19.34 -4.17 -13.23
C PHE A 133 -19.61 -2.75 -13.76
N GLU A 134 -18.62 -1.86 -13.73
CA GLU A 134 -18.74 -0.48 -14.22
C GLU A 134 -18.19 -0.30 -15.64
N LEU A 135 -17.49 -1.31 -16.20
CA LEU A 135 -17.03 -1.27 -17.58
C LEU A 135 -18.20 -1.43 -18.55
N ALA A 136 -18.22 -0.61 -19.62
CA ALA A 136 -19.18 -0.76 -20.71
C ALA A 136 -19.06 -2.12 -21.41
N ASN A 137 -17.82 -2.59 -21.64
CA ASN A 137 -17.52 -3.89 -22.21
C ASN A 137 -16.63 -4.72 -21.27
N PRO A 138 -17.10 -5.89 -20.77
CA PRO A 138 -16.31 -6.74 -19.88
C PRO A 138 -15.00 -7.27 -20.51
N SER A 139 -14.91 -7.32 -21.84
CA SER A 139 -13.70 -7.72 -22.58
C SER A 139 -12.50 -6.80 -22.31
N ASP A 140 -12.77 -5.51 -22.06
CA ASP A 140 -11.73 -4.48 -21.95
C ASP A 140 -10.98 -4.59 -20.62
N MET A 141 -11.57 -5.28 -19.63
CA MET A 141 -10.95 -5.56 -18.34
C MET A 141 -9.57 -6.23 -18.48
N LYS A 142 -9.43 -7.18 -19.41
CA LYS A 142 -8.15 -7.89 -19.61
C LYS A 142 -7.04 -6.95 -20.06
N THR A 143 -7.36 -6.04 -20.99
CA THR A 143 -6.42 -5.05 -21.51
C THR A 143 -6.09 -4.01 -20.44
N ALA A 144 -7.11 -3.52 -19.73
CA ALA A 144 -6.95 -2.56 -18.64
C ALA A 144 -6.04 -3.10 -17.54
N VAL A 145 -6.27 -4.35 -17.08
CA VAL A 145 -5.43 -5.00 -16.07
C VAL A 145 -4.00 -5.18 -16.56
N ARG A 146 -3.78 -5.58 -17.81
CA ARG A 146 -2.43 -5.75 -18.36
C ARG A 146 -1.65 -4.43 -18.41
N LEU A 147 -2.30 -3.36 -18.85
CA LEU A 147 -1.69 -2.02 -18.89
C LEU A 147 -1.42 -1.49 -17.47
N ALA A 148 -2.34 -1.70 -16.54
CA ALA A 148 -2.16 -1.32 -15.13
C ALA A 148 -0.97 -2.04 -14.49
N ILE A 149 -0.84 -3.36 -14.69
CA ILE A 149 0.31 -4.14 -14.18
C ILE A 149 1.62 -3.60 -14.78
N LEU A 150 1.67 -3.36 -16.10
CA LEU A 150 2.87 -2.83 -16.75
C LEU A 150 3.27 -1.48 -16.15
N PHE A 151 2.29 -0.59 -15.95
CA PHE A 151 2.51 0.72 -15.36
C PHE A 151 3.01 0.63 -13.91
N CYS A 152 2.42 -0.26 -13.09
CA CYS A 152 2.88 -0.52 -11.73
C CYS A 152 4.32 -1.06 -11.69
N VAL A 153 4.67 -2.01 -12.57
CA VAL A 153 6.03 -2.55 -12.66
C VAL A 153 7.04 -1.44 -12.95
N VAL A 154 6.76 -0.57 -13.93
CA VAL A 154 7.64 0.54 -14.29
C VAL A 154 7.80 1.51 -13.11
N ILE A 155 6.71 1.92 -12.48
CA ILE A 155 6.77 2.85 -11.34
C ILE A 155 7.54 2.25 -10.16
N TYR A 156 7.22 1.01 -9.76
CA TYR A 156 7.89 0.37 -8.63
C TYR A 156 9.38 0.14 -8.90
N PHE A 157 9.75 -0.21 -10.13
CA PHE A 157 11.15 -0.35 -10.52
C PHE A 157 11.89 0.98 -10.42
N ILE A 158 11.31 2.07 -10.95
CA ILE A 158 11.91 3.41 -10.90
C ILE A 158 12.07 3.89 -9.44
N ILE A 159 11.02 3.77 -8.62
CA ILE A 159 11.08 4.17 -7.20
C ILE A 159 12.14 3.35 -6.46
N GLY A 160 12.17 2.03 -6.65
CA GLY A 160 13.14 1.15 -6.00
C GLY A 160 14.57 1.48 -6.40
N LEU A 161 14.81 1.70 -7.70
CA LEU A 161 16.14 2.04 -8.22
C LEU A 161 16.63 3.40 -7.69
N PHE A 162 15.84 4.46 -7.88
CA PHE A 162 16.27 5.81 -7.49
C PHE A 162 16.25 6.01 -5.97
N GLY A 163 15.33 5.37 -5.26
CA GLY A 163 15.33 5.35 -3.80
C GLY A 163 16.60 4.72 -3.24
N TYR A 164 17.04 3.60 -3.83
CA TYR A 164 18.31 2.97 -3.46
C TYR A 164 19.53 3.81 -3.82
N LEU A 165 19.54 4.45 -4.99
CA LEU A 165 20.64 5.35 -5.36
C LEU A 165 20.76 6.57 -4.44
N LEU A 166 19.63 7.10 -3.95
CA LEU A 166 19.59 8.30 -3.12
C LEU A 166 20.01 8.03 -1.67
N PHE A 167 19.57 6.91 -1.08
CA PHE A 167 19.74 6.65 0.35
C PHE A 167 20.63 5.44 0.68
N GLY A 168 20.92 4.57 -0.29
CA GLY A 168 21.82 3.43 -0.13
C GLY A 168 21.48 2.53 1.05
N ASP A 169 22.47 2.22 1.89
CA ASP A 169 22.28 1.38 3.08
C ASP A 169 21.42 2.04 4.19
N SER A 170 21.12 3.34 4.08
CA SER A 170 20.37 4.11 5.10
C SER A 170 18.86 4.17 4.85
N ILE A 171 18.34 3.45 3.85
CA ILE A 171 16.90 3.39 3.56
C ILE A 171 16.11 2.89 4.77
N GLN A 172 15.08 3.65 5.14
CA GLN A 172 14.11 3.28 6.16
C GLN A 172 12.93 2.51 5.52
N SER A 173 12.15 1.80 6.34
CA SER A 173 10.95 1.09 5.88
C SER A 173 9.89 2.02 5.27
N ASP A 174 9.88 3.29 5.67
CA ASP A 174 9.20 4.39 4.98
C ASP A 174 10.23 5.36 4.42
N ILE A 175 10.37 5.37 3.09
CA ILE A 175 11.32 6.24 2.37
C ILE A 175 11.05 7.73 2.60
N LEU A 176 9.83 8.12 2.99
CA LEU A 176 9.51 9.53 3.27
C LEU A 176 10.24 10.05 4.51
N VAL A 177 10.60 9.16 5.44
CA VAL A 177 11.41 9.51 6.62
C VAL A 177 12.83 9.88 6.19
N ASN A 178 13.38 9.23 5.15
CA ASN A 178 14.70 9.58 4.63
C ASN A 178 14.74 10.96 3.96
N PHE A 179 13.63 11.39 3.35
CA PHE A 179 13.51 12.75 2.81
C PHE A 179 13.45 13.81 3.91
N ASP A 180 13.05 13.48 5.15
CA ASP A 180 13.05 14.42 6.27
C ASP A 180 14.48 14.83 6.69
N GLN A 181 15.42 13.87 6.65
CA GLN A 181 16.78 14.03 7.18
C GLN A 181 17.78 14.71 6.21
N SER A 182 17.45 14.85 4.92
CA SER A 182 18.40 15.21 3.85
C SER A 182 18.32 16.66 3.37
N ALA A 183 17.60 17.53 4.09
CA ALA A 183 17.35 18.91 3.66
C ALA A 183 18.49 19.89 4.03
N ASP A 184 19.66 19.78 3.40
CA ASP A 184 20.77 20.72 3.62
C ASP A 184 20.53 22.13 3.03
N SER A 185 19.48 22.32 2.23
CA SER A 185 19.20 23.58 1.51
C SER A 185 17.72 23.99 1.58
N ALA A 186 17.45 25.30 1.45
CA ALA A 186 16.09 25.83 1.44
C ALA A 186 15.21 25.23 0.32
N VAL A 187 15.79 24.98 -0.85
CA VAL A 187 15.12 24.31 -1.97
C VAL A 187 14.83 22.83 -1.63
N GLY A 188 15.78 22.15 -0.98
CA GLY A 188 15.59 20.77 -0.50
C GLY A 188 14.45 20.65 0.51
N SER A 189 14.39 21.56 1.49
CA SER A 189 13.30 21.59 2.48
C SER A 189 11.92 21.79 1.84
N PHE A 190 11.83 22.69 0.85
CA PHE A 190 10.59 22.89 0.10
C PHE A 190 10.18 21.65 -0.70
N LEU A 191 11.11 21.03 -1.42
CA LEU A 191 10.85 19.82 -2.19
C LEU A 191 10.44 18.65 -1.29
N ASN A 192 11.07 18.49 -0.12
CA ASN A 192 10.72 17.44 0.84
C ASN A 192 9.30 17.64 1.40
N THR A 193 8.93 18.89 1.70
CA THR A 193 7.57 19.23 2.12
C THR A 193 6.57 18.91 1.01
N LEU A 194 6.88 19.29 -0.24
CA LEU A 194 6.03 19.02 -1.41
C LEU A 194 5.83 17.52 -1.64
N ILE A 195 6.90 16.72 -1.55
CA ILE A 195 6.87 15.25 -1.66
C ILE A 195 5.95 14.65 -0.59
N ARG A 196 6.12 15.06 0.67
CA ARG A 196 5.34 14.55 1.80
C ARG A 196 3.86 14.92 1.68
N VAL A 197 3.54 16.17 1.35
CA VAL A 197 2.14 16.61 1.11
C VAL A 197 1.52 15.87 -0.06
N SER A 198 2.23 15.78 -1.20
CA SER A 198 1.77 15.07 -2.39
C SER A 198 1.45 13.62 -2.09
N TYR A 199 2.33 12.94 -1.37
CA TYR A 199 2.12 11.55 -0.97
C TYR A 199 0.95 11.39 0.01
N ALA A 200 0.87 12.25 1.03
CA ALA A 200 -0.25 12.23 1.98
C ALA A 200 -1.59 12.42 1.25
N LEU A 201 -1.67 13.36 0.30
CA LEU A 201 -2.85 13.59 -0.51
C LEU A 201 -3.14 12.40 -1.45
N HIS A 202 -2.13 11.84 -2.11
CA HIS A 202 -2.27 10.63 -2.93
C HIS A 202 -2.98 9.52 -2.15
N ILE A 203 -2.46 9.22 -0.96
CA ILE A 203 -2.97 8.21 -0.02
C ILE A 203 -4.40 8.53 0.44
N MET A 204 -4.69 9.79 0.80
CA MET A 204 -6.07 10.23 1.12
C MET A 204 -7.05 9.97 -0.04
N LEU A 205 -6.63 10.18 -1.28
CA LEU A 205 -7.48 10.03 -2.47
C LEU A 205 -7.61 8.57 -2.97
N VAL A 206 -6.67 7.68 -2.62
CA VAL A 206 -6.78 6.22 -2.88
C VAL A 206 -7.74 5.57 -1.89
N PHE A 207 -7.80 6.05 -0.64
CA PHE A 207 -8.59 5.44 0.42
C PHE A 207 -10.06 5.14 0.05
N PRO A 208 -10.83 6.05 -0.57
CA PRO A 208 -12.22 5.83 -0.93
C PRO A 208 -12.41 4.66 -1.89
N VAL A 209 -11.50 4.48 -2.86
CA VAL A 209 -11.58 3.38 -3.85
C VAL A 209 -11.39 2.03 -3.16
N VAL A 210 -10.41 1.92 -2.25
CA VAL A 210 -10.18 0.70 -1.49
C VAL A 210 -11.36 0.43 -0.53
N ASN A 211 -11.88 1.47 0.12
CA ASN A 211 -13.02 1.36 1.01
C ASN A 211 -14.28 0.91 0.27
N PHE A 212 -14.50 1.44 -0.94
CA PHE A 212 -15.60 1.04 -1.81
C PHE A 212 -15.60 -0.47 -2.06
N SER A 213 -14.48 -1.02 -2.52
CA SER A 213 -14.37 -2.46 -2.77
C SER A 213 -14.56 -3.28 -1.50
N LEU A 214 -13.95 -2.88 -0.38
CA LEU A 214 -14.14 -3.54 0.91
C LEU A 214 -15.63 -3.58 1.31
N ARG A 215 -16.31 -2.44 1.18
CA ARG A 215 -17.72 -2.29 1.53
C ARG A 215 -18.60 -3.18 0.66
N THR A 216 -18.38 -3.21 -0.65
CA THR A 216 -19.14 -4.06 -1.58
C THR A 216 -18.92 -5.55 -1.28
N ASN A 217 -17.66 -5.99 -1.06
CA ASN A 217 -17.37 -7.37 -0.71
C ASN A 217 -18.01 -7.80 0.61
N ILE A 218 -17.98 -6.94 1.65
CA ILE A 218 -18.64 -7.22 2.93
C ILE A 218 -20.15 -7.27 2.77
N TYR A 219 -20.73 -6.35 1.99
CA TYR A 219 -22.16 -6.32 1.76
C TYR A 219 -22.64 -7.57 1.02
N GLU A 220 -21.95 -8.00 -0.03
CA GLU A 220 -22.27 -9.23 -0.77
C GLU A 220 -22.13 -10.49 0.11
N LEU A 221 -21.14 -10.52 1.01
CA LEU A 221 -20.95 -11.61 1.96
C LEU A 221 -22.14 -11.76 2.92
N PHE A 222 -22.63 -10.65 3.49
CA PHE A 222 -23.74 -10.68 4.46
C PHE A 222 -25.13 -10.68 3.82
N PHE A 223 -25.27 -10.16 2.59
CA PHE A 223 -26.54 -10.03 1.89
C PHE A 223 -26.50 -10.60 0.45
N PRO A 224 -26.19 -11.89 0.28
CA PRO A 224 -25.96 -12.49 -1.05
C PRO A 224 -27.18 -12.50 -1.98
N LYS A 225 -28.40 -12.32 -1.44
CA LYS A 225 -29.66 -12.32 -2.21
C LYS A 225 -30.16 -10.91 -2.56
N LYS A 226 -29.43 -9.86 -2.17
CA LYS A 226 -29.84 -8.47 -2.38
C LYS A 226 -29.19 -7.90 -3.65
N PRO A 227 -29.80 -6.87 -4.27
CA PRO A 227 -29.16 -6.16 -5.37
C PRO A 227 -27.83 -5.54 -4.91
N LEU A 228 -26.95 -5.26 -5.88
CA LEU A 228 -25.66 -4.62 -5.64
C LEU A 228 -25.83 -3.37 -4.76
N LEU A 229 -24.89 -3.13 -3.85
CA LEU A 229 -24.94 -2.03 -2.89
C LEU A 229 -25.11 -0.66 -3.57
N ALA A 230 -24.57 -0.48 -4.77
CA ALA A 230 -24.71 0.75 -5.56
C ALA A 230 -26.17 1.06 -5.94
N THR A 231 -26.98 0.02 -6.14
CA THR A 231 -28.39 0.10 -6.57
C THR A 231 -29.37 -0.10 -5.41
N ASP A 232 -28.88 -0.44 -4.22
CA ASP A 232 -29.74 -0.59 -3.04
C ASP A 232 -30.32 0.77 -2.62
N THR A 233 -31.63 0.79 -2.42
CA THR A 233 -32.39 1.98 -2.01
C THR A 233 -32.30 2.24 -0.50
N ASP A 234 -31.76 1.29 0.28
CA ASP A 234 -31.57 1.45 1.72
C ASP A 234 -30.32 2.27 2.08
N ASN A 235 -30.51 3.59 2.17
CA ASN A 235 -29.46 4.53 2.58
C ASN A 235 -28.93 4.25 4.00
N LYS A 236 -29.74 3.66 4.90
CA LYS A 236 -29.33 3.46 6.30
C LYS A 236 -28.26 2.38 6.40
N ARG A 237 -28.44 1.26 5.70
CA ARG A 237 -27.44 0.17 5.67
C ARG A 237 -26.12 0.63 5.09
N PHE A 238 -26.18 1.40 4.01
CA PHE A 238 -25.01 1.98 3.37
C PHE A 238 -24.19 2.83 4.34
N VAL A 239 -24.86 3.74 5.07
CA VAL A 239 -24.21 4.64 6.04
C VAL A 239 -23.68 3.85 7.24
N ILE A 240 -24.48 2.94 7.82
CA ILE A 240 -24.05 2.13 8.97
C ILE A 240 -22.82 1.29 8.62
N LEU A 241 -22.85 0.59 7.49
CA LEU A 241 -21.72 -0.24 7.04
C LEU A 241 -20.47 0.62 6.81
N THR A 242 -20.63 1.79 6.19
CA THR A 242 -19.53 2.74 5.98
C THR A 242 -18.94 3.21 7.31
N LEU A 243 -19.78 3.62 8.27
CA LEU A 243 -19.32 4.07 9.60
C LEU A 243 -18.59 2.96 10.35
N VAL A 244 -19.11 1.74 10.35
CA VAL A 244 -18.46 0.59 11.00
C VAL A 244 -17.08 0.32 10.38
N ILE A 245 -16.99 0.29 9.05
CA ILE A 245 -15.70 0.08 8.35
C ILE A 245 -14.71 1.20 8.67
N LEU A 246 -15.15 2.45 8.74
CA LEU A 246 -14.29 3.60 9.06
C LEU A 246 -13.79 3.55 10.51
N ILE A 247 -14.66 3.26 11.47
CA ILE A 247 -14.29 3.11 12.88
C ILE A 247 -13.27 1.98 13.04
N LEU A 248 -13.53 0.81 12.47
CA LEU A 248 -12.59 -0.32 12.52
C LEU A 248 -11.26 0.01 11.84
N SER A 249 -11.30 0.73 10.70
CA SER A 249 -10.10 1.18 10.00
C SER A 249 -9.28 2.17 10.84
N TYR A 250 -9.94 3.09 11.55
CA TYR A 250 -9.31 4.06 12.44
C TYR A 250 -8.69 3.39 13.68
N LEU A 251 -9.41 2.46 14.31
CA LEU A 251 -8.89 1.70 15.46
C LEU A 251 -7.67 0.86 15.08
N ALA A 252 -7.72 0.17 13.94
CA ALA A 252 -6.55 -0.53 13.40
C ALA A 252 -5.40 0.45 13.10
N ALA A 253 -5.75 1.64 12.59
CA ALA A 253 -4.79 2.72 12.36
C ALA A 253 -4.19 3.31 13.64
N ILE A 254 -4.70 2.99 14.84
CA ILE A 254 -4.06 3.37 16.12
C ILE A 254 -3.35 2.18 16.77
N ALA A 255 -3.79 0.95 16.50
CA ALA A 255 -3.21 -0.26 17.10
C ALA A 255 -1.86 -0.74 16.51
N ILE A 256 -1.64 -0.68 15.19
CA ILE A 256 -0.45 -1.26 14.49
C ILE A 256 0.77 -0.32 14.43
N PRO A 257 1.81 -0.35 15.27
CA PRO A 257 2.85 0.70 15.29
C PRO A 257 3.72 0.78 14.03
N ASP A 258 3.84 -0.32 13.28
CA ASP A 258 4.77 -0.46 12.15
C ASP A 258 4.07 -1.04 10.91
N ILE A 259 4.17 -0.34 9.77
CA ILE A 259 3.51 -0.75 8.52
C ILE A 259 4.25 -1.91 7.83
N TRP A 260 5.57 -1.98 8.00
CA TRP A 260 6.41 -2.97 7.33
C TRP A 260 6.06 -4.38 7.81
N TYR A 261 6.05 -4.60 9.13
CA TYR A 261 5.62 -5.88 9.70
C TYR A 261 4.18 -6.24 9.30
N PHE A 262 3.30 -5.25 9.22
CA PHE A 262 1.92 -5.45 8.80
C PHE A 262 1.80 -5.87 7.33
N PHE A 263 2.54 -5.24 6.42
CA PHE A 263 2.60 -5.63 5.01
C PHE A 263 3.22 -7.00 4.82
N GLN A 264 4.24 -7.35 5.59
CA GLN A 264 4.81 -8.68 5.55
C GLN A 264 3.81 -9.74 5.99
N PHE A 265 3.08 -9.50 7.08
CA PHE A 265 2.06 -10.42 7.58
C PHE A 265 0.89 -10.59 6.59
N LEU A 266 0.33 -9.49 6.09
CA LEU A 266 -0.80 -9.56 5.15
C LEU A 266 -0.41 -10.05 3.76
N GLY A 267 0.80 -9.72 3.32
CA GLY A 267 1.41 -10.24 2.12
C GLY A 267 1.56 -11.76 2.17
N SER A 268 2.11 -12.29 3.26
CA SER A 268 2.40 -13.71 3.44
C SER A 268 1.14 -14.55 3.72
N THR A 269 0.02 -13.93 4.09
CA THR A 269 -1.23 -14.63 4.40
C THR A 269 -2.29 -14.33 3.35
N THR A 270 -3.02 -13.22 3.53
CA THR A 270 -4.23 -12.90 2.79
C THR A 270 -3.95 -12.67 1.30
N ALA A 271 -2.92 -11.90 0.97
CA ALA A 271 -2.61 -11.57 -0.43
C ALA A 271 -2.10 -12.80 -1.20
N LEU A 272 -1.27 -13.64 -0.58
CA LEU A 272 -0.84 -14.92 -1.17
C LEU A 272 -2.02 -15.87 -1.39
N CYS A 273 -2.93 -15.97 -0.41
CA CYS A 273 -4.14 -16.79 -0.56
C CYS A 273 -5.00 -16.34 -1.74
N LEU A 274 -5.30 -15.04 -1.82
CA LEU A 274 -6.15 -14.47 -2.86
C LEU A 274 -5.51 -14.54 -4.26
N SER A 275 -4.19 -14.33 -4.35
CA SER A 275 -3.52 -14.18 -5.65
C SER A 275 -3.00 -15.50 -6.22
N PHE A 276 -2.71 -16.51 -5.37
CA PHE A 276 -2.10 -17.76 -5.82
C PHE A 276 -2.90 -18.99 -5.41
N ILE A 277 -3.29 -19.12 -4.13
CA ILE A 277 -3.92 -20.35 -3.62
C ILE A 277 -5.35 -20.51 -4.14
N PHE A 278 -6.20 -19.49 -4.03
CA PHE A 278 -7.58 -19.59 -4.52
C PHE A 278 -7.68 -19.76 -6.04
N PRO A 279 -6.96 -18.97 -6.87
CA PRO A 279 -6.96 -19.21 -8.31
C PRO A 279 -6.45 -20.61 -8.67
N GLY A 280 -5.37 -21.07 -8.04
CA GLY A 280 -4.83 -22.40 -8.27
C GLY A 280 -5.82 -23.52 -7.90
N THR A 281 -6.48 -23.40 -6.76
CA THR A 281 -7.47 -24.41 -6.31
C THR A 281 -8.71 -24.44 -7.18
N ILE A 282 -9.17 -23.29 -7.70
CA ILE A 282 -10.28 -23.21 -8.67
C ILE A 282 -9.92 -23.98 -9.96
N VAL A 283 -8.71 -23.77 -10.48
CA VAL A 283 -8.21 -24.46 -11.69
C VAL A 283 -8.08 -25.97 -11.45
N LEU A 284 -7.56 -26.39 -10.28
CA LEU A 284 -7.42 -27.81 -9.94
C LEU A 284 -8.77 -28.52 -9.75
N ARG A 285 -9.74 -27.84 -9.13
CA ARG A 285 -11.11 -28.36 -8.96
C ARG A 285 -11.79 -28.57 -10.31
N ASP A 286 -11.45 -27.75 -11.30
CA ASP A 286 -11.88 -27.88 -12.71
C ASP A 286 -13.37 -28.22 -12.85
N ALA A 287 -14.22 -27.50 -12.10
CA ALA A 287 -15.65 -27.83 -12.00
C ALA A 287 -16.37 -27.81 -13.36
N LEU A 288 -15.84 -27.03 -14.32
CA LEU A 288 -16.38 -26.89 -15.67
C LEU A 288 -15.65 -27.75 -16.71
N ARG A 289 -14.63 -28.55 -16.33
CA ARG A 289 -13.81 -29.39 -17.22
C ARG A 289 -13.16 -28.64 -18.39
N ILE A 290 -12.73 -27.40 -18.14
CA ILE A 290 -12.10 -26.52 -19.14
C ILE A 290 -10.56 -26.59 -19.04
N SER A 291 -10.03 -26.96 -17.88
CA SER A 291 -8.60 -26.87 -17.58
C SER A 291 -7.78 -27.94 -18.28
N THR A 292 -6.71 -27.53 -18.98
CA THR A 292 -5.74 -28.46 -19.58
C THR A 292 -4.80 -29.06 -18.52
N ARG A 293 -4.07 -30.14 -18.85
CA ARG A 293 -3.03 -30.69 -17.96
C ARG A 293 -1.95 -29.67 -17.62
N LYS A 294 -1.60 -28.79 -18.56
CA LYS A 294 -0.59 -27.73 -18.33
C LYS A 294 -1.09 -26.73 -17.28
N ASP A 295 -2.34 -26.32 -17.38
CA ASP A 295 -2.95 -25.38 -16.43
C ASP A 295 -3.00 -25.96 -15.01
N LYS A 296 -3.30 -27.27 -14.89
CA LYS A 296 -3.28 -27.99 -13.60
C LYS A 296 -1.89 -28.06 -12.98
N ILE A 297 -0.85 -28.29 -13.80
CA ILE A 297 0.55 -28.28 -13.34
C ILE A 297 0.94 -26.87 -12.86
N ILE A 298 0.62 -25.83 -13.64
CA ILE A 298 0.89 -24.43 -13.27
C ILE A 298 0.19 -24.08 -11.96
N ALA A 299 -1.09 -24.44 -11.83
CA ALA A 299 -1.86 -24.21 -10.62
C ALA A 299 -1.27 -24.91 -9.38
N LEU A 300 -0.84 -26.16 -9.53
CA LEU A 300 -0.17 -26.90 -8.46
C LEU A 300 1.15 -26.22 -8.04
N VAL A 301 1.98 -25.83 -9.00
CA VAL A 301 3.25 -25.13 -8.75
C VAL A 301 3.00 -23.79 -8.04
N MET A 302 2.00 -23.02 -8.47
CA MET A 302 1.62 -21.76 -7.82
C MET A 302 1.23 -21.96 -6.35
N ILE A 303 0.43 -22.99 -6.03
CA ILE A 303 0.03 -23.29 -4.66
C ILE A 303 1.25 -23.69 -3.82
N ILE A 304 2.09 -24.59 -4.32
CA ILE A 304 3.29 -25.05 -3.60
C ILE A 304 4.21 -23.86 -3.31
N LEU A 305 4.49 -23.02 -4.31
CA LEU A 305 5.34 -21.84 -4.16
C LEU A 305 4.75 -20.87 -3.13
N ALA A 306 3.43 -20.62 -3.16
CA ALA A 306 2.76 -19.76 -2.20
C ALA A 306 2.86 -20.28 -0.75
N VAL A 307 2.68 -21.58 -0.55
CA VAL A 307 2.79 -22.20 0.79
C VAL A 307 4.22 -22.13 1.32
N VAL A 308 5.21 -22.48 0.48
CA VAL A 308 6.63 -22.46 0.87
C VAL A 308 7.08 -21.03 1.19
N THR A 309 6.77 -20.06 0.33
CA THR A 309 7.15 -18.66 0.55
C THR A 309 6.48 -18.06 1.78
N SER A 310 5.20 -18.38 2.02
CA SER A 310 4.48 -17.97 3.24
C SER A 310 5.12 -18.57 4.51
N ALA A 311 5.44 -19.87 4.50
CA ALA A 311 6.06 -20.53 5.64
C ALA A 311 7.44 -19.92 5.97
N ILE A 312 8.28 -19.69 4.96
CA ILE A 312 9.59 -19.05 5.14
C ILE A 312 9.42 -17.62 5.67
N ALA A 313 8.57 -16.81 5.03
CA ALA A 313 8.38 -15.41 5.43
C ALA A 313 7.86 -15.27 6.87
N ILE A 314 6.86 -16.08 7.26
CA ILE A 314 6.32 -16.06 8.62
C ILE A 314 7.37 -16.52 9.63
N SER A 315 8.13 -17.57 9.32
CA SER A 315 9.19 -18.08 10.20
C SER A 315 10.29 -17.05 10.40
N THR A 316 10.76 -16.41 9.32
CA THR A 316 11.77 -15.34 9.39
C THR A 316 11.26 -14.13 10.18
N ASN A 317 10.01 -13.71 9.97
CA ASN A 317 9.44 -12.58 10.71
C ASN A 317 9.32 -12.87 12.21
N ILE A 318 8.90 -14.07 12.60
CA ILE A 318 8.82 -14.48 14.00
C ILE A 318 10.23 -14.52 14.60
N TYR A 319 11.20 -15.10 13.89
CA TYR A 319 12.59 -15.16 14.34
C TYR A 319 13.18 -13.75 14.57
N ASN A 320 13.00 -12.85 13.60
CA ASN A 320 13.49 -11.47 13.70
C ASN A 320 12.78 -10.70 14.83
N ALA A 321 11.48 -10.92 15.04
CA ALA A 321 10.74 -10.32 16.14
C ALA A 321 11.24 -10.79 17.52
N LEU A 322 11.54 -12.09 17.66
CA LEU A 322 12.08 -12.67 18.90
C LEU A 322 13.53 -12.28 19.15
N GLY A 323 14.37 -12.24 18.11
CA GLY A 323 15.77 -11.83 18.20
C GLY A 323 15.97 -10.36 18.56
N SER A 324 15.04 -9.47 18.18
CA SER A 324 15.10 -8.04 18.54
C SER A 324 14.85 -7.74 20.04
N LYS A 325 14.37 -8.73 20.81
CA LYS A 325 14.08 -8.59 22.25
C LYS A 325 15.22 -9.08 23.17
N SER A 326 16.33 -9.56 22.60
CA SER A 326 17.54 -9.96 23.33
C SER A 326 18.67 -8.97 23.09
#